data_AF-W9T766-F1
#
_entry.id   AF-W9T766-F1
#
_cell.length_a   1.000
_cell.length_b   1.000
_cell.length_c   1.000
_cell.angle_alpha   90.00
_cell.angle_beta   90.00
_cell.angle_gamma   90.00
#
_symmetry.space_group_name_H-M   'P 1'
#
loop_
_entity.id
_entity.type
_entity.pdbx_description
1 polymer ?
#
loop_
_entity_poly.entity_id
_entity_poly.type
_entity_poly.pdbx_seq_one_letter_code
_entity_poly.pdbx_strand_id
1 'polypeptide(L)' 'MLMVPANRIGYTELSISQLKIMQEVVTLAIFVPFSVLYMQQPLKLDYLWAGLCLVGAVYFIFRS' A
#
# COMPACT_ATOMS: atom_id res chain seq x y z
N MET A 1 -1.53 5.50 -23.17
CA MET A 1 -1.46 4.71 -21.92
C MET A 1 -0.57 5.43 -20.93
N LEU A 2 -1.16 6.07 -19.92
CA LEU A 2 -0.44 6.75 -18.84
C LEU A 2 -0.26 5.76 -17.69
N MET A 3 0.87 5.04 -17.72
CA MET A 3 1.30 4.24 -16.57
C MET A 3 2.23 5.08 -15.71
N VAL A 4 2.08 4.98 -14.39
CA VAL A 4 3.03 5.56 -13.44
C VAL A 4 4.40 4.91 -13.66
N PRO A 5 5.52 5.66 -13.65
CA PRO A 5 6.86 5.13 -13.94
C PRO A 5 7.21 3.87 -13.14
N ALA A 6 6.80 3.82 -11.87
CA ALA A 6 6.97 2.65 -11.00
C ALA A 6 6.32 1.37 -11.58
N ASN A 7 5.14 1.49 -12.18
CA ASN A 7 4.44 0.38 -12.80
C ASN A 7 5.08 -0.05 -14.13
N ARG A 8 5.75 0.88 -14.82
CA ARG A 8 6.49 0.59 -16.06
C ARG A 8 7.81 -0.13 -15.79
N ILE A 9 8.51 0.25 -14.73
CA ILE A 9 9.80 -0.35 -14.33
C ILE A 9 9.57 -1.69 -13.63
N GLY A 10 8.58 -1.78 -12.74
CA GLY A 10 8.35 -2.98 -11.93
C GLY A 10 7.65 -4.13 -12.66
N TYR A 11 7.03 -3.88 -13.82
CA TYR A 11 6.29 -4.92 -14.56
C TYR A 11 7.17 -6.04 -15.14
N THR A 12 8.49 -5.87 -15.10
CA THR A 12 9.45 -6.90 -15.49
C THR A 12 9.57 -8.01 -14.44
N GLU A 13 9.37 -7.69 -13.15
CA GLU A 13 9.57 -8.61 -12.03
C GLU A 13 8.26 -8.99 -11.32
N LEU A 14 7.28 -8.08 -11.31
CA LEU A 14 6.00 -8.25 -10.61
C LEU A 14 4.83 -7.95 -11.55
N SER A 15 3.71 -8.64 -11.35
CA SER A 15 2.47 -8.34 -12.07
C SER A 15 1.94 -6.94 -11.72
N ILE A 16 1.16 -6.33 -12.64
CA ILE A 16 0.55 -5.00 -12.42
C ILE A 16 -0.26 -4.95 -11.12
N SER A 17 -0.96 -6.04 -10.79
CA SER A 17 -1.75 -6.16 -9.55
C SER A 17 -0.86 -6.14 -8.30
N GLN A 18 0.25 -6.88 -8.30
CA GLN A 18 1.24 -6.87 -7.21
C GLN A 18 1.83 -5.47 -7.01
N LEU A 19 2.22 -4.79 -8.10
CA LEU A 19 2.79 -3.44 -8.04
C LEU A 19 1.81 -2.42 -7.46
N LYS A 20 0.53 -2.49 -7.83
CA LYS A 20 -0.49 -1.59 -7.30
C LYS A 20 -0.69 -1.78 -5.81
N ILE A 21 -0.71 -3.02 -5.34
CA ILE A 21 -0.90 -3.31 -3.91
C ILE A 21 0.32 -2.90 -3.10
N MET A 22 1.52 -3.14 -3.62
CA MET A 22 2.75 -2.63 -2.99
C MET A 22 2.72 -1.10 -2.84
N GLN A 23 2.20 -0.37 -3.83
CA GLN A 23 2.04 1.08 -3.74
C GLN A 23 1.06 1.50 -2.64
N GLU A 24 -0.09 0.84 -2.52
CA GLU A 24 -1.08 1.14 -1.47
C GLU A 24 -0.53 0.83 -0.07
N VAL A 25 0.21 -0.27 0.08
CA VAL A 25 0.88 -0.64 1.35
C VAL A 25 1.91 0.43 1.74
N VAL A 26 2.80 0.83 0.81
CA VAL A 26 3.82 1.85 1.08
C VAL A 26 3.17 3.20 1.39
N THR A 27 2.13 3.56 0.65
CA THR A 27 1.38 4.80 0.87
C THR A 27 0.79 4.83 2.29
N LEU A 28 0.11 3.78 2.71
CA LEU A 28 -0.46 3.69 4.05
C LEU A 28 0.64 3.66 5.13
N ALA A 29 1.71 2.90 4.92
CA ALA A 29 2.81 2.75 5.86
C ALA A 29 3.56 4.07 6.15
N ILE A 30 3.65 4.96 5.16
CA ILE A 30 4.22 6.31 5.34
C ILE A 30 3.17 7.27 5.87
N PHE A 31 1.93 7.17 5.39
CA PHE A 31 0.84 8.07 5.76
C PHE A 31 0.47 7.98 7.24
N VAL A 32 0.38 6.78 7.80
CA VAL A 32 -0.01 6.56 9.21
C VAL A 32 0.96 7.26 10.18
N PRO A 33 2.28 7.01 10.17
CA PRO A 33 3.20 7.72 11.06
C PRO A 33 3.24 9.22 10.76
N PHE A 34 3.11 9.64 9.49
CA PHE A 34 3.01 11.06 9.15
C PHE A 34 1.78 11.74 9.77
N SER A 35 0.61 11.09 9.70
CA SER A 35 -0.64 11.59 10.28
C SER A 35 -0.55 11.75 11.80
N VAL A 36 0.10 10.80 12.48
CA VAL A 36 0.27 10.84 13.94
C VAL A 36 1.31 11.85 14.37
N LEU A 37 2.50 11.81 13.76
CA LEU A 37 3.64 12.61 14.21
C LEU A 37 3.52 14.08 13.77
N TYR A 38 3.10 14.31 12.53
CA TYR A 38 3.07 15.66 11.94
C TYR A 38 1.70 16.32 12.05
N MET A 39 0.62 15.61 11.71
CA MET A 39 -0.74 16.19 11.71
C MET A 39 -1.43 16.13 13.09
N GLN A 40 -0.83 15.44 14.07
CA GLN A 40 -1.41 15.23 15.40
C GLN A 40 -2.86 14.70 15.34
N GLN A 41 -3.20 13.97 14.28
CA GLN A 41 -4.52 13.36 14.15
C GLN A 41 -4.56 12.08 15.00
N PRO A 42 -5.62 11.86 15.78
CA PRO A 42 -5.75 10.64 16.56
C PRO A 42 -5.83 9.44 15.60
N LEU A 43 -5.06 8.39 15.91
CA LEU A 43 -5.18 7.12 15.20
C LEU A 43 -6.60 6.58 15.36
N LYS A 44 -7.38 6.70 14.30
CA LYS A 44 -8.67 6.01 14.21
C LYS A 44 -8.42 4.51 14.03
N LEU A 45 -9.23 3.70 14.70
CA LEU A 45 -9.25 2.25 14.53
C LEU A 45 -9.42 1.84 13.06
N ASP A 46 -10.02 2.69 12.23
CA ASP A 46 -10.15 2.52 10.79
C ASP A 46 -8.80 2.29 10.09
N TYR A 47 -7.71 2.95 10.54
CA TYR A 47 -6.37 2.74 9.97
C TYR A 47 -5.80 1.36 10.30
N LEU A 48 -6.11 0.84 11.48
CA LEU A 48 -5.72 -0.52 11.87
C LEU A 48 -6.48 -1.55 11.05
N TRP A 49 -7.80 -1.37 10.87
CA TRP A 49 -8.61 -2.25 10.01
C TRP A 49 -8.17 -2.18 8.54
N ALA A 50 -7.87 -0.99 8.02
CA ALA A 50 -7.34 -0.82 6.68
C ALA A 50 -5.98 -1.53 6.50
N GLY A 51 -5.07 -1.38 7.47
CA GLY A 51 -3.79 -2.10 7.47
C GLY A 51 -3.95 -3.61 7.50
N LEU A 52 -4.86 -4.12 8.34
CA LEU A 52 -5.14 -5.56 8.45
C LEU A 52 -5.74 -6.12 7.15
N CYS A 53 -6.67 -5.40 6.52
CA CYS A 53 -7.20 -5.77 5.21
C CYS A 53 -6.12 -5.77 4.12
N LEU A 54 -5.20 -4.79 4.15
CA LEU A 54 -4.08 -4.73 3.20
C LEU A 54 -3.10 -5.89 3.38
N VAL A 55 -2.82 -6.31 4.62
CA VAL A 55 -1.99 -7.51 4.88
C VAL A 55 -2.66 -8.76 4.28
N GLY A 56 -3.98 -8.89 4.42
CA GLY A 56 -4.75 -9.94 3.74
C GLY A 56 -4.61 -9.88 2.23
N ALA A 57 -4.74 -8.69 1.64
CA ALA A 57 -4.59 -8.49 0.20
C ALA A 57 -3.18 -8.87 -0.32
N VAL A 58 -2.12 -8.47 0.41
CA VAL A 58 -0.74 -8.88 0.10
C VAL A 58 -0.62 -10.40 0.14
N TYR A 59 -1.11 -11.04 1.21
CA TYR A 59 -1.05 -12.49 1.33
C TYR A 59 -1.73 -13.20 0.15
N PHE A 60 -2.95 -12.82 -0.23
CA PHE A 60 -3.64 -13.48 -1.35
C PHE A 60 -2.97 -13.28 -2.69
N ILE A 61 -2.36 -12.12 -2.93
CA ILE A 61 -1.76 -11.76 -4.22
C ILE A 61 -0.34 -12.35 -4.38
N PHE A 62 0.37 -12.58 -3.28
CA PHE A 62 1.70 -13.20 -3.28
C PHE A 62 1.67 -14.71 -2.99
N ARG A 63 0.49 -15.28 -2.67
CA ARG A 63 0.30 -16.73 -2.45
C ARG A 63 0.27 -17.55 -3.76
N SER A 64 0.13 -16.91 -4.92
CA SER A 64 0.12 -17.59 -6.22
C SER A 64 1.50 -17.65 -6.86
#